data_AF-A0A2K8QGH9-F1
#
_entry.id   AF-A0A2K8QGH9-F1
#
_cell.length_a   1.000
_cell.length_b   1.000
_cell.length_c   1.000
_cell.angle_alpha   90.00
_cell.angle_beta   90.00
_cell.angle_gamma   90.00
#
_symmetry.space_group_name_H-M   'P 1'
#
loop_
_entity.id
_entity.type
_entity.pdbx_description
1 polymer ?
#
loop_
_entity_poly.entity_id
_entity_poly.type
_entity_poly.pdbx_seq_one_letter_code
_entity_poly.pdbx_strand_id
1 'polypeptide(L)'
;MPVSDDYMDLIEKEINDVSNNIDTVDTSYFLNGKTTYIPLILFRGKDSLIYKIYKNKSAMLSDDYQILLTDKNGQCRSYNKNTWLKYNTKAADNAHIKAEINKDDKTSLKLITVEDGKRSNDCEKYPTFKIKSEKSFFYDENKIPKKSYLIKGDDITLLSTQDDDKWCQVRYVSEKNKKTEGNILCSALTL
;
A
#
# COMPACT_ATOMS: atom_id res chain seq x y z
N MET A 1 -1.98 -11.91 22.64
CA MET A 1 -1.73 -13.37 22.53
C MET A 1 -0.59 -13.55 21.56
N PRO A 2 0.39 -14.44 21.82
CA PRO A 2 1.41 -14.75 20.83
C PRO A 2 0.73 -15.34 19.60
N VAL A 3 1.12 -14.85 18.43
CA VAL A 3 0.73 -15.41 17.14
C VAL A 3 1.38 -16.79 17.05
N SER A 4 0.62 -17.85 16.74
CA SER A 4 1.21 -19.18 16.62
C SER A 4 2.03 -19.29 15.33
N ASP A 5 3.11 -20.06 15.36
CA ASP A 5 3.94 -20.32 14.18
C ASP A 5 3.10 -20.88 13.01
N ASP A 6 2.10 -21.72 13.31
CA ASP A 6 1.14 -22.25 12.33
C ASP A 6 0.35 -21.17 11.58
N TYR A 7 0.05 -20.03 12.23
CA TYR A 7 -0.65 -18.92 11.61
C TYR A 7 0.27 -18.13 10.68
N MET A 8 1.51 -17.87 11.09
CA MET A 8 2.48 -17.18 10.25
C MET A 8 2.78 -18.01 8.98
N ASP A 9 2.96 -19.32 9.14
CA ASP A 9 3.15 -20.25 8.02
C ASP A 9 1.96 -20.25 7.06
N LEU A 10 0.72 -20.19 7.57
CA LEU A 10 -0.49 -20.10 6.75
C LEU A 10 -0.50 -18.82 5.91
N ILE A 11 -0.19 -17.68 6.53
CA ILE A 11 -0.20 -16.38 5.88
C ILE A 11 0.93 -16.31 4.83
N GLU A 12 2.17 -16.67 5.19
CA GLU A 12 3.31 -16.65 4.25
C GLU A 12 3.11 -17.58 3.05
N LYS A 13 2.49 -18.74 3.24
CA LYS A 13 2.23 -19.70 2.16
C LYS A 13 1.15 -19.23 1.20
N GLU A 14 0.15 -18.50 1.68
CA GLU A 14 -1.04 -18.17 0.90
C GLU A 14 -1.12 -16.73 0.39
N ILE A 15 -0.44 -15.80 1.05
CA ILE A 15 -0.53 -14.36 0.84
C ILE A 15 0.79 -13.86 0.25
N ASN A 16 0.72 -13.22 -0.92
CA ASN A 16 1.92 -12.82 -1.66
C ASN A 16 2.59 -11.56 -1.10
N ASP A 17 1.91 -10.83 -0.22
CA ASP A 17 2.38 -9.52 0.21
C ASP A 17 2.28 -9.30 1.71
N VAL A 18 2.85 -10.23 2.46
CA VAL A 18 3.24 -10.01 3.86
C VAL A 18 4.26 -8.85 3.97
N SER A 19 4.98 -8.54 2.87
CA SER A 19 6.11 -7.61 2.81
C SER A 19 5.78 -6.12 2.79
N ASN A 20 4.55 -5.70 2.44
CA ASN A 20 4.13 -4.30 2.53
C ASN A 20 3.73 -3.94 3.96
N ASN A 21 4.62 -4.29 4.90
CA ASN A 21 4.45 -4.03 6.31
C ASN A 21 4.85 -2.58 6.61
N ILE A 22 4.17 -2.00 7.59
CA ILE A 22 4.47 -0.66 8.11
C ILE A 22 5.92 -0.55 8.57
N ASP A 23 6.54 -1.66 8.94
CA ASP A 23 7.96 -1.77 9.33
C ASP A 23 8.93 -1.30 8.24
N THR A 24 8.51 -1.30 6.95
CA THR A 24 9.34 -0.80 5.84
C THR A 24 9.23 0.71 5.63
N VAL A 25 8.39 1.38 6.41
CA VAL A 25 8.13 2.81 6.33
C VAL A 25 8.72 3.50 7.55
N ASP A 26 9.57 4.50 7.31
CA ASP A 26 9.94 5.45 8.35
C ASP A 26 8.72 6.31 8.68
N THR A 27 8.07 6.00 9.80
CA THR A 27 6.84 6.67 10.24
C THR A 27 7.09 8.07 10.82
N SER A 28 8.34 8.54 10.89
CA SER A 28 8.69 9.86 11.44
C SER A 28 7.95 11.01 10.75
N TYR A 29 7.79 10.99 9.42
CA TYR A 29 7.07 12.02 8.68
C TYR A 29 5.60 12.11 9.11
N PHE A 30 5.00 10.97 9.45
CA PHE A 30 3.64 10.88 9.95
C PHE A 30 3.52 11.25 11.44
N LEU A 31 4.45 10.79 12.27
CA LEU A 31 4.50 11.12 13.70
C LEU A 31 4.75 12.61 13.93
N ASN A 32 5.50 13.27 13.04
CA ASN A 32 5.73 14.71 13.04
C ASN A 32 4.58 15.52 12.43
N GLY A 33 3.52 14.84 11.94
CA GLY A 33 2.29 15.49 11.47
C GLY A 33 2.34 16.03 10.04
N LYS A 34 3.34 15.65 9.23
CA LYS A 34 3.40 16.05 7.80
C LYS A 34 2.26 15.44 6.98
N THR A 35 1.79 14.27 7.41
CA THR A 35 0.55 13.66 6.91
C THR A 35 -0.28 13.14 8.07
N THR A 36 -1.57 12.96 7.83
CA THR A 36 -2.55 12.51 8.83
C THR A 36 -2.92 11.03 8.69
N TYR A 37 -2.42 10.35 7.66
CA TYR A 37 -2.64 8.92 7.41
C TYR A 37 -1.47 8.32 6.61
N ILE A 38 -1.38 6.98 6.56
CA ILE A 38 -0.34 6.27 5.80
C ILE A 38 -1.00 5.32 4.78
N PRO A 39 -0.98 5.64 3.47
CA PRO A 39 -1.41 4.74 2.42
C PRO A 39 -0.23 3.88 1.92
N LEU A 40 -0.40 2.55 1.89
CA LEU A 40 0.59 1.60 1.39
C LEU A 40 0.00 0.79 0.22
N ILE A 41 0.48 1.05 -0.99
CA ILE A 41 0.00 0.36 -2.19
C ILE A 41 0.39 -1.11 -2.14
N LEU A 42 -0.62 -1.97 -2.22
CA LEU A 42 -0.46 -3.43 -2.22
C LEU A 42 -0.42 -3.98 -3.64
N PHE A 43 -1.25 -3.41 -4.53
CA PHE A 43 -1.44 -3.93 -5.87
C PHE A 43 -1.99 -2.85 -6.79
N ARG A 44 -1.54 -2.87 -8.04
CA ARG A 44 -2.06 -2.04 -9.12
C ARG A 44 -2.44 -2.93 -10.30
N GLY A 45 -3.73 -3.00 -10.57
CA GLY A 45 -4.28 -3.56 -11.80
C GLY A 45 -4.43 -2.47 -12.84
N LYS A 46 -4.87 -2.84 -14.04
CA LYS A 46 -5.13 -1.89 -15.14
C LYS A 46 -6.18 -0.84 -14.77
N ASP A 47 -7.24 -1.27 -14.10
CA ASP A 47 -8.41 -0.43 -13.77
C ASP A 47 -8.69 -0.37 -12.25
N SER A 48 -7.75 -0.84 -11.42
CA SER A 48 -7.94 -0.92 -9.97
C SER A 48 -6.66 -0.67 -9.20
N LEU A 49 -6.81 -0.07 -8.02
CA LEU A 49 -5.74 0.14 -7.05
C LEU A 49 -6.19 -0.40 -5.70
N ILE A 50 -5.35 -1.24 -5.09
CA ILE A 50 -5.59 -1.80 -3.77
C ILE A 50 -4.46 -1.35 -2.86
N TYR A 51 -4.81 -0.77 -1.71
CA TYR A 51 -3.85 -0.25 -0.76
C TYR A 51 -4.32 -0.44 0.68
N LYS A 52 -3.36 -0.65 1.58
CA LYS A 52 -3.53 -0.67 3.03
C LYS A 52 -3.53 0.77 3.53
N ILE A 53 -4.39 1.11 4.48
CA ILE A 53 -4.46 2.46 5.06
C ILE A 53 -4.43 2.39 6.58
N TYR A 54 -3.56 3.20 7.17
CA TYR A 54 -3.62 3.57 8.59
C TYR A 54 -4.15 5.00 8.70
N LYS A 55 -5.38 5.14 9.20
CA LYS A 55 -6.11 6.42 9.13
C LYS A 55 -5.61 7.51 10.09
N ASN A 56 -4.88 7.13 11.13
CA ASN A 56 -4.34 8.04 12.15
C ASN A 56 -3.27 7.33 13.01
N LYS A 57 -2.60 8.09 13.89
CA LYS A 57 -1.49 7.59 14.71
C LYS A 57 -1.87 6.42 15.60
N SER A 58 -3.05 6.50 16.23
CA SER A 58 -3.55 5.42 17.09
C SER A 58 -3.73 4.13 16.29
N ALA A 59 -4.32 4.23 15.09
CA ALA A 59 -4.54 3.10 14.20
C ALA A 59 -3.23 2.45 13.75
N MET A 60 -2.18 3.24 13.50
CA MET A 60 -0.85 2.70 13.20
C MET A 60 -0.26 1.94 14.39
N LEU A 61 -0.31 2.52 15.59
CA LEU A 61 0.28 1.92 16.80
C LEU A 61 -0.46 0.65 17.26
N SER A 62 -1.75 0.52 16.95
CA SER A 62 -2.56 -0.66 17.28
C SER A 62 -2.71 -1.66 16.13
N ASP A 63 -1.98 -1.45 15.04
CA ASP A 63 -2.11 -2.18 13.77
C ASP A 63 -3.58 -2.30 13.27
N ASP A 64 -4.36 -1.24 13.47
CA ASP A 64 -5.76 -1.13 13.04
C ASP A 64 -5.87 -0.51 11.65
N TYR A 65 -5.54 -1.30 10.63
CA TYR A 65 -5.59 -0.88 9.24
C TYR A 65 -6.90 -1.23 8.55
N GLN A 66 -7.10 -0.65 7.37
CA GLN A 66 -8.10 -1.12 6.41
C GLN A 66 -7.44 -1.41 5.07
N ILE A 67 -8.05 -2.28 4.27
CA ILE A 67 -7.73 -2.40 2.85
C ILE A 67 -8.77 -1.61 2.07
N LEU A 68 -8.31 -0.71 1.22
CA LEU A 68 -9.14 0.04 0.29
C LEU A 68 -8.90 -0.47 -1.12
N LEU A 69 -10.00 -0.66 -1.85
CA LEU A 69 -10.00 -0.92 -3.28
C LEU A 69 -10.73 0.23 -3.95
N THR A 70 -10.06 0.88 -4.90
CA THR A 70 -10.69 1.84 -5.81
C THR A 70 -10.60 1.32 -7.24
N ASP A 71 -11.68 1.47 -7.99
CA ASP A 71 -11.67 1.26 -9.44
C ASP A 71 -11.44 2.59 -10.19
N LYS A 72 -11.25 2.51 -11.51
CA LYS A 72 -11.13 3.69 -12.40
C LYS A 72 -12.33 4.62 -12.41
N ASN A 73 -13.50 4.14 -11.95
CA ASN A 73 -14.74 4.92 -11.89
C ASN A 73 -14.88 5.64 -10.53
N GLY A 74 -13.89 5.52 -9.64
CA GLY A 74 -13.92 6.10 -8.30
C GLY A 74 -14.78 5.30 -7.32
N GLN A 75 -15.24 4.09 -7.67
CA GLN A 75 -15.94 3.24 -6.72
C GLN A 75 -14.97 2.75 -5.66
N CYS A 76 -15.28 3.04 -4.40
CA CYS A 76 -14.44 2.68 -3.28
C CYS A 76 -15.09 1.60 -2.41
N ARG A 77 -14.30 0.56 -2.13
CA ARG A 77 -14.64 -0.54 -1.23
C ARG A 77 -13.64 -0.60 -0.09
N SER A 78 -14.14 -0.68 1.13
CA SER A 78 -13.34 -0.81 2.35
C SER A 78 -13.52 -2.19 2.98
N TYR A 79 -12.40 -2.78 3.37
CA TYR A 79 -12.31 -4.06 4.05
C TYR A 79 -11.56 -3.90 5.38
N ASN A 80 -11.94 -4.68 6.37
CA ASN A 80 -11.35 -4.63 7.71
C ASN A 80 -9.94 -5.24 7.76
N LYS A 81 -9.26 -5.08 8.90
CA LYS A 81 -7.90 -5.60 9.13
C LYS A 81 -7.74 -7.12 9.09
N ASN A 82 -8.83 -7.87 9.06
CA ASN A 82 -8.79 -9.35 8.97
C ASN A 82 -8.84 -9.81 7.50
N THR A 83 -8.42 -8.94 6.60
CA THR A 83 -8.51 -9.13 5.16
C THR A 83 -7.12 -9.04 4.56
N TRP A 84 -6.82 -9.95 3.63
CA TRP A 84 -5.53 -10.17 3.01
C TRP A 84 -5.63 -10.14 1.49
N LEU A 85 -4.52 -9.80 0.83
CA LEU A 85 -4.46 -9.76 -0.62
C LEU A 85 -3.62 -10.93 -1.19
N LYS A 86 -4.22 -11.71 -2.07
CA LYS A 86 -3.56 -12.77 -2.84
C LYS A 86 -3.62 -12.46 -4.32
N TYR A 87 -2.49 -12.33 -5.01
CA TYR A 87 -2.47 -12.01 -6.45
C TYR A 87 -1.38 -12.75 -7.22
N ASN A 88 -1.67 -13.31 -8.38
CA ASN A 88 -0.63 -14.00 -9.16
C ASN A 88 0.32 -12.99 -9.82
N THR A 89 1.60 -12.99 -9.44
CA THR A 89 2.63 -12.11 -10.05
C THR A 89 2.85 -12.37 -11.55
N LYS A 90 2.45 -13.54 -12.07
CA LYS A 90 2.50 -13.88 -13.49
C LYS A 90 1.24 -13.47 -14.28
N ALA A 91 0.14 -13.20 -13.58
CA ALA A 91 -1.13 -12.80 -14.18
C ALA A 91 -1.69 -11.63 -13.36
N ALA A 92 -1.21 -10.43 -13.71
CA ALA A 92 -1.45 -9.19 -12.97
C ALA A 92 -2.92 -8.77 -12.85
N ASP A 93 -3.85 -9.46 -13.51
CA ASP A 93 -5.28 -9.16 -13.46
C ASP A 93 -6.05 -9.98 -12.40
N ASN A 94 -5.42 -10.94 -11.72
CA ASN A 94 -6.08 -11.86 -10.80
C ASN A 94 -5.72 -11.58 -9.32
N ALA A 95 -5.98 -10.36 -8.86
CA ALA A 95 -5.98 -10.06 -7.43
C ALA A 95 -7.27 -10.55 -6.76
N HIS A 96 -7.09 -11.26 -5.67
CA HIS A 96 -8.12 -11.86 -4.85
C HIS A 96 -7.98 -11.36 -3.43
N ILE A 97 -9.08 -10.87 -2.88
CA ILE A 97 -9.13 -10.49 -1.48
C ILE A 97 -9.61 -11.71 -0.68
N LYS A 98 -8.93 -12.02 0.42
CA LYS A 98 -9.31 -13.11 1.32
C LYS A 98 -9.61 -12.56 2.72
N ALA A 99 -10.65 -13.06 3.37
CA ALA A 99 -10.92 -12.77 4.78
C ALA A 99 -10.49 -13.94 5.66
N GLU A 100 -9.99 -13.63 6.84
CA GLU A 100 -9.84 -14.60 7.92
C GLU A 100 -11.20 -15.01 8.47
N ILE A 101 -11.36 -16.32 8.66
CA ILE A 101 -12.50 -16.90 9.33
C ILE A 101 -11.95 -17.78 10.45
N ASN A 102 -12.33 -17.45 11.68
CA ASN A 102 -12.09 -18.27 12.86
C ASN A 102 -13.29 -19.18 13.10
N LYS A 103 -13.08 -20.49 13.05
CA LYS A 103 -14.05 -21.51 13.45
C LYS A 103 -13.34 -22.53 14.32
N ASP A 104 -13.91 -22.81 15.48
CA ASP A 104 -13.46 -23.88 16.38
C ASP A 104 -11.94 -23.82 16.65
N ASP A 105 -11.44 -22.64 17.06
CA ASP A 105 -10.02 -22.33 17.31
C ASP A 105 -9.06 -22.54 16.12
N LYS A 106 -9.60 -22.68 14.91
CA LYS A 106 -8.83 -22.79 13.67
C LYS A 106 -9.08 -21.58 12.76
N THR A 107 -8.00 -20.89 12.41
CA THR A 107 -8.02 -19.81 11.42
C THR A 107 -7.91 -20.36 10.00
N SER A 108 -8.69 -19.81 9.08
CA SER A 108 -8.63 -20.12 7.65
C SER A 108 -8.86 -18.88 6.79
N LEU A 109 -8.30 -18.88 5.57
CA LEU A 109 -8.41 -17.76 4.64
C LEU A 109 -9.40 -18.07 3.52
N LYS A 110 -10.58 -17.44 3.54
CA LYS A 110 -11.62 -17.61 2.52
C LYS A 110 -11.59 -16.48 1.50
N LEU A 111 -11.71 -16.82 0.22
CA LEU A 111 -11.90 -15.84 -0.85
C LEU A 111 -13.17 -15.02 -0.60
N ILE A 112 -13.05 -13.69 -0.69
CA ILE A 112 -14.18 -12.76 -0.70
C ILE A 112 -14.21 -12.02 -2.03
N THR A 113 -15.41 -11.63 -2.43
CA THR A 113 -15.67 -10.86 -3.64
C THR A 113 -15.51 -9.37 -3.40
N VAL A 114 -15.44 -8.59 -4.48
CA VAL A 114 -15.37 -7.12 -4.38
C VAL A 114 -16.62 -6.52 -3.74
N GLU A 115 -17.77 -7.20 -3.87
CA GLU A 115 -19.06 -6.75 -3.34
C GLU A 115 -19.17 -6.91 -1.82
N ASP A 116 -18.40 -7.83 -1.24
CA ASP A 116 -18.30 -8.03 0.22
C ASP A 116 -17.67 -6.82 0.94
N GLY A 117 -16.94 -5.98 0.19
CA GLY A 117 -16.40 -4.72 0.70
C GLY A 117 -17.49 -3.69 0.95
N LYS A 118 -17.41 -2.99 2.09
CA LYS A 118 -18.33 -1.90 2.41
C LYS A 118 -18.13 -0.75 1.42
N ARG A 119 -19.20 -0.30 0.75
CA ARG A 119 -19.16 0.95 -0.03
C ARG A 119 -18.77 2.09 0.90
N SER A 120 -17.74 2.84 0.52
CA SER A 120 -17.16 3.89 1.36
C SER A 120 -16.77 5.09 0.50
N ASN A 121 -16.52 6.23 1.14
CA ASN A 121 -15.82 7.38 0.54
C ASN A 121 -14.38 7.50 1.06
N ASP A 122 -13.88 6.45 1.73
CA ASP A 122 -12.54 6.44 2.32
C ASP A 122 -11.44 6.64 1.26
N CYS A 123 -11.64 6.23 0.00
CA CYS A 123 -10.63 6.39 -1.03
C CYS A 123 -10.41 7.86 -1.45
N GLU A 124 -11.45 8.69 -1.35
CA GLU A 124 -11.35 10.14 -1.57
C GLU A 124 -10.77 10.87 -0.34
N LYS A 125 -11.10 10.38 0.86
CA LYS A 125 -10.61 10.94 2.13
C LYS A 125 -9.15 10.61 2.40
N TYR A 126 -8.72 9.42 1.97
CA TYR A 126 -7.40 8.86 2.21
C TYR A 126 -6.79 8.38 0.88
N PRO A 127 -6.55 9.31 -0.07
CA PRO A 127 -5.93 8.96 -1.34
C PRO A 127 -4.48 8.52 -1.14
N THR A 128 -3.94 7.79 -2.11
CA THR A 128 -2.49 7.55 -2.18
C THR A 128 -1.74 8.84 -2.51
N PHE A 129 -0.46 8.89 -2.13
CA PHE A 129 0.42 9.96 -2.58
C PHE A 129 0.66 9.84 -4.08
N LYS A 130 0.81 10.99 -4.74
CA LYS A 130 0.92 11.06 -6.20
C LYS A 130 2.11 11.90 -6.64
N ILE A 131 2.64 11.57 -7.81
CA ILE A 131 3.55 12.46 -8.53
C ILE A 131 2.76 13.66 -9.04
N LYS A 132 3.22 14.88 -8.73
CA LYS A 132 2.60 16.12 -9.22
C LYS A 132 3.33 16.72 -10.43
N SER A 133 4.63 16.47 -10.54
CA SER A 133 5.45 16.96 -11.65
C SER A 133 5.19 16.14 -12.91
N GLU A 134 5.26 16.76 -14.09
CA GLU A 134 5.13 16.04 -15.37
C GLU A 134 6.12 14.87 -15.51
N LYS A 135 7.31 15.04 -14.93
CA LYS A 135 8.35 14.02 -14.88
C LYS A 135 9.14 14.08 -13.58
N SER A 136 9.34 12.92 -12.94
CA SER A 136 10.10 12.79 -11.70
C SER A 136 11.09 11.65 -11.82
N PHE A 137 12.36 11.97 -12.01
CA PHE A 137 13.42 10.98 -12.14
C PHE A 137 13.72 10.31 -10.80
N PHE A 138 14.04 9.03 -10.85
CA PHE A 138 14.69 8.36 -9.74
C PHE A 138 16.15 8.81 -9.67
N TYR A 139 16.69 8.87 -8.46
CA TYR A 139 18.08 9.21 -8.19
C TYR A 139 18.81 8.00 -7.60
N ASP A 140 20.10 7.87 -7.89
CA ASP A 140 20.97 6.92 -7.20
C ASP A 140 21.45 7.46 -5.84
N GLU A 141 22.29 6.68 -5.17
CA GLU A 141 22.86 7.03 -3.86
C GLU A 141 23.69 8.31 -3.91
N ASN A 142 24.35 8.58 -5.04
CA ASN A 142 25.13 9.79 -5.29
C ASN A 142 24.28 10.97 -5.75
N LYS A 143 22.95 10.85 -5.72
CA LYS A 143 21.98 11.86 -6.14
C LYS A 143 22.12 12.24 -7.62
N ILE A 144 22.53 11.29 -8.46
CA ILE A 144 22.55 11.43 -9.91
C ILE A 144 21.23 10.89 -10.48
N PRO A 145 20.55 11.64 -11.38
CA PRO A 145 19.30 11.19 -11.98
C PRO A 145 19.50 9.97 -12.89
N LYS A 146 18.70 8.93 -12.65
CA LYS A 146 18.60 7.73 -13.48
C LYS A 146 17.73 8.01 -14.71
N LYS A 147 17.82 7.12 -15.71
CA LYS A 147 16.93 7.16 -16.89
C LYS A 147 15.49 6.80 -16.57
N SER A 148 15.24 6.12 -15.45
CA SER A 148 13.90 5.78 -14.98
C SER A 148 13.26 6.98 -14.28
N TYR A 149 11.96 7.15 -14.53
CA TYR A 149 11.17 8.24 -13.97
C TYR A 149 9.72 7.79 -13.80
N LEU A 150 9.01 8.52 -12.94
CA LEU A 150 7.57 8.48 -12.82
C LEU A 150 6.98 9.75 -13.47
N ILE A 151 5.70 9.69 -13.80
CA ILE A 151 4.98 10.80 -14.43
C ILE A 151 3.84 11.27 -13.54
N LYS A 152 3.33 12.47 -13.82
CA LYS A 152 2.21 13.06 -13.10
C LYS A 152 1.04 12.09 -12.98
N GLY A 153 0.49 11.98 -11.78
CA GLY A 153 -0.64 11.11 -11.46
C GLY A 153 -0.27 9.69 -11.05
N ASP A 154 1.00 9.28 -11.20
CA ASP A 154 1.45 7.99 -10.69
C ASP A 154 1.28 7.91 -9.16
N ASP A 155 0.66 6.82 -8.71
CA ASP A 155 0.48 6.51 -7.29
C ASP A 155 1.74 5.88 -6.72
N ILE A 156 2.13 6.33 -5.53
CA ILE A 156 3.31 5.85 -4.82
C ILE A 156 2.99 5.58 -3.35
N THR A 157 3.79 4.69 -2.78
CA THR A 157 3.96 4.59 -1.32
C THR A 157 5.16 5.42 -0.92
N LEU A 158 5.01 6.31 0.05
CA LEU A 158 6.14 7.04 0.65
C LEU A 158 6.77 6.17 1.75
N LEU A 159 8.03 5.80 1.55
CA LEU A 159 8.77 4.96 2.49
C LEU A 159 9.51 5.79 3.54
N SER A 160 10.19 6.87 3.14
CA SER A 160 10.91 7.75 4.07
C SER A 160 11.14 9.14 3.48
N THR A 161 11.45 10.10 4.36
CA THR A 161 11.88 11.46 4.03
C THR A 161 13.28 11.71 4.59
N GLN A 162 14.18 12.29 3.80
CA GLN A 162 15.59 12.50 4.13
C GLN A 162 16.01 13.94 3.80
N ASP A 163 17.08 14.40 4.44
CA ASP A 163 17.71 15.72 4.25
C ASP A 163 16.67 16.86 4.29
N ASP A 164 15.98 17.01 5.43
CA ASP A 164 14.96 18.05 5.64
C ASP A 164 13.89 18.08 4.54
N ASP A 165 13.32 16.91 4.22
CA ASP A 165 12.31 16.71 3.18
C ASP A 165 12.77 17.07 1.75
N LYS A 166 14.07 17.10 1.50
CA LYS A 166 14.56 17.23 0.14
C LYS A 166 14.32 15.94 -0.66
N TRP A 167 14.63 14.80 -0.06
CA TRP A 167 14.57 13.50 -0.72
C TRP A 167 13.50 12.61 -0.12
N CYS A 168 12.71 11.99 -0.98
CA CYS A 168 11.70 11.03 -0.61
C CYS A 168 12.07 9.68 -1.21
N GLN A 169 12.21 8.68 -0.36
CA GLN A 169 12.28 7.30 -0.81
C GLN A 169 10.86 6.82 -1.05
N VAL A 170 10.58 6.35 -2.26
CA VAL A 170 9.24 5.93 -2.67
C VAL A 170 9.26 4.53 -3.23
N ARG A 171 8.13 3.84 -3.13
CA ARG A 171 7.85 2.59 -3.82
C ARG A 171 6.75 2.82 -4.85
N TYR A 172 7.05 2.53 -6.10
CA TYR A 172 6.10 2.46 -7.19
C TYR A 172 5.71 1.00 -7.45
N VAL A 173 4.42 0.78 -7.73
CA VAL A 173 3.91 -0.52 -8.18
C VAL A 173 3.36 -0.31 -9.59
N SER A 174 3.92 -1.00 -10.58
CA SER A 174 3.41 -0.96 -11.96
C SER A 174 2.13 -1.77 -12.12
N GLU A 175 1.41 -1.59 -13.23
CA GLU A 175 0.25 -2.43 -13.59
C GLU A 175 0.59 -3.93 -13.71
N LYS A 176 1.87 -4.26 -13.93
CA LYS A 176 2.37 -5.64 -13.93
C LYS A 176 2.75 -6.12 -12.52
N ASN A 177 2.38 -5.36 -11.49
CA ASN A 177 2.72 -5.56 -10.08
C ASN A 177 4.23 -5.72 -9.82
N LYS A 178 5.07 -5.15 -10.69
CA LYS A 178 6.49 -4.98 -10.41
C LYS A 178 6.68 -3.79 -9.50
N LYS A 179 7.37 -4.01 -8.37
CA LYS A 179 7.76 -2.98 -7.42
C LYS A 179 9.06 -2.32 -7.86
N THR A 180 9.16 -1.02 -7.74
CA THR A 180 10.39 -0.26 -7.98
C THR A 180 10.54 0.75 -6.86
N GLU A 181 11.67 0.71 -6.17
CA GLU A 181 11.99 1.64 -5.11
C GLU A 181 13.12 2.56 -5.53
N GLY A 182 13.08 3.79 -5.02
CA GLY A 182 14.15 4.74 -5.25
C GLY A 182 13.88 6.11 -4.67
N ASN A 183 14.92 6.94 -4.70
CA ASN A 183 14.85 8.31 -4.23
C ASN A 183 14.32 9.23 -5.33
N ILE A 184 13.43 10.14 -4.96
CA ILE A 184 12.97 11.25 -5.79
C ILE A 184 13.01 12.54 -4.97
N LEU A 185 12.80 13.69 -5.61
CA LEU A 185 12.60 14.94 -4.89
C LEU A 185 11.20 14.93 -4.23
N CYS A 186 11.12 15.17 -2.92
CA CYS A 186 9.81 15.29 -2.27
C CYS A 186 8.98 16.45 -2.83
N SER A 187 9.65 17.49 -3.33
CA SER A 187 8.99 18.61 -4.00
C SER A 187 8.24 18.19 -5.27
N ALA A 188 8.44 16.98 -5.80
CA ALA A 188 7.69 16.43 -6.91
C ALA A 188 6.45 15.60 -6.50
N LEU A 189 6.18 15.50 -5.20
CA LEU A 189 5.05 14.77 -4.64
C LEU A 189 3.91 15.70 -4.22
N THR A 190 2.70 15.15 -4.24
CA THR A 190 1.56 15.59 -3.44
C THR A 190 1.52 14.71 -2.19
N LEU A 191 1.87 15.31 -1.05
CA LEU A 191 1.83 14.70 0.28
C LEU A 191 0.61 15.18 1.05
#